data_AF-A0A4U1L8Q6-F1
#
_entry.id   AF-A0A4U1L8Q6-F1
#
_cell.length_a   1.000
_cell.length_b   1.000
_cell.length_c   1.000
_cell.angle_alpha   90.00
_cell.angle_beta   90.00
_cell.angle_gamma   90.00
#
_symmetry.space_group_name_H-M   'P 1'
#
loop_
_entity.id
_entity.type
_entity.pdbx_description
1 polymer ?
#
loop_
_entity_poly.entity_id
_entity_poly.type
_entity_poly.pdbx_seq_one_letter_code
_entity_poly.pdbx_strand_id
1 'polypeptide(L)'
;MQVILPDEQVQQIQHLLAELIEKEIKKKLHHSNLESPFLNKQQACHYLSISNNTLDSWIKKGLPTIKIGKTIRFNKEAINSWLYSQN
;
A
#
# COMPACT_ATOMS: atom_id res chain seq x y z
N MET A 1 5.22 46.98 -6.89
CA MET A 1 5.52 46.21 -8.12
C MET A 1 4.80 44.88 -8.02
N GLN A 2 3.92 44.57 -8.97
CA GLN A 2 3.33 43.23 -9.10
C GLN A 2 4.20 42.44 -10.08
N VAL A 3 4.67 41.27 -9.67
CA VAL A 3 5.36 40.33 -10.57
C VAL A 3 4.25 39.56 -11.29
N ILE A 4 4.02 39.88 -12.56
CA ILE A 4 3.11 39.14 -13.42
C ILE A 4 3.97 38.19 -14.23
N LEU A 5 3.81 36.89 -13.98
CA LEU A 5 4.46 35.85 -14.76
C LEU A 5 3.71 35.68 -16.09
N PRO A 6 4.39 35.64 -17.25
CA PRO A 6 3.80 35.23 -18.51
C PRO A 6 3.22 33.82 -18.41
N ASP A 7 2.12 33.57 -19.12
CA ASP A 7 1.42 32.28 -19.10
C ASP A 7 2.34 31.10 -19.46
N GLU A 8 3.29 31.30 -20.37
CA GLU A 8 4.30 30.30 -20.74
C GLU A 8 5.18 29.89 -19.54
N GLN A 9 5.59 30.85 -18.71
CA GLN A 9 6.38 30.56 -17.51
C GLN A 9 5.52 29.84 -16.46
N VAL A 10 4.25 30.20 -16.34
CA VAL A 10 3.31 29.49 -15.46
C VAL A 10 3.14 28.03 -15.91
N GLN A 11 2.98 27.79 -17.21
CA GLN A 11 2.86 26.45 -17.78
C GLN A 11 4.13 25.60 -17.56
N GLN A 12 5.31 26.19 -17.77
CA GLN A 12 6.58 25.50 -17.51
C GLN A 12 6.75 25.11 -16.04
N ILE A 13 6.40 26.02 -15.12
CA ILE A 13 6.43 25.76 -13.68
C ILE A 13 5.45 24.64 -13.31
N GLN A 14 4.23 24.67 -13.86
CA GLN A 14 3.22 23.63 -13.63
C GLN A 14 3.71 22.25 -14.09
N HIS A 15 4.35 22.18 -15.26
CA HIS A 15 4.89 20.93 -15.80
C HIS A 15 6.03 20.39 -14.91
N LEU A 16 7.00 21.23 -14.55
CA LEU A 16 8.09 20.88 -13.63
C LEU A 16 7.57 20.39 -12.27
N LEU A 17 6.55 21.06 -11.73
CA LEU A 17 5.90 20.65 -10.47
C LEU A 17 5.23 19.28 -10.60
N ALA A 18 4.48 19.05 -11.68
CA ALA A 18 3.83 17.77 -11.93
C ALA A 18 4.85 16.62 -12.01
N GLU A 19 5.93 16.80 -12.77
CA GLU A 19 7.00 15.80 -12.87
C GLU A 19 7.67 15.52 -11.52
N LEU A 20 7.93 16.57 -10.73
CA LEU A 20 8.59 16.45 -9.43
C LEU A 20 7.68 15.72 -8.43
N ILE A 21 6.39 16.04 -8.41
CA ILE A 21 5.39 15.35 -7.59
C ILE A 21 5.30 13.88 -7.99
N GLU A 22 5.18 13.57 -9.29
CA GLU A 22 5.15 12.18 -9.77
C GLU A 22 6.39 11.41 -9.34
N LYS A 23 7.57 12.01 -9.48
CA LYS A 23 8.85 11.38 -9.13
C LYS A 23 8.92 11.07 -7.63
N GLU A 24 8.52 11.99 -6.78
CA GLU A 24 8.51 11.77 -5.33
C GLU A 24 7.46 10.74 -4.89
N ILE A 25 6.29 10.70 -5.54
CA ILE A 25 5.29 9.64 -5.32
C ILE A 25 5.87 8.27 -5.70
N LYS A 26 6.40 8.12 -6.92
CA LYS A 26 7.01 6.87 -7.40
C LYS A 26 8.15 6.40 -6.49
N LYS A 27 9.03 7.32 -6.08
CA LYS A 27 10.13 7.04 -5.15
C LYS A 27 9.62 6.54 -3.80
N LYS A 28 8.61 7.19 -3.22
CA LYS A 28 7.98 6.75 -1.96
C LYS A 28 7.32 5.39 -2.12
N LEU A 29 6.59 5.13 -3.20
CA LEU A 29 5.95 3.85 -3.47
C LEU A 29 6.96 2.70 -3.57
N HIS A 30 8.05 2.88 -4.33
CA HIS A 30 9.11 1.87 -4.43
C HIS A 30 9.85 1.64 -3.10
N HIS A 31 10.16 2.70 -2.34
CA HIS A 31 10.88 2.57 -1.07
C HIS A 31 10.01 1.99 0.07
N SER A 32 8.69 2.07 -0.02
CA SER A 32 7.80 1.69 1.08
C SER A 32 7.34 0.24 1.09
N ASN A 33 7.89 -0.64 0.22
CA ASN A 33 7.40 -2.01 0.04
C ASN A 33 5.88 -2.08 -0.27
N LEU A 34 5.24 -0.97 -0.70
CA LEU A 34 3.80 -0.91 -0.96
C LEU A 34 3.40 -1.80 -2.15
N GLU A 35 4.32 -2.01 -3.09
CA GLU A 35 4.16 -2.90 -4.24
C GLU A 35 4.26 -4.39 -3.88
N SER A 36 4.77 -4.73 -2.70
CA SER A 36 4.84 -6.13 -2.31
C SER A 36 3.42 -6.71 -2.17
N PRO A 37 3.13 -7.87 -2.80
CA PRO A 37 1.86 -8.56 -2.60
C PRO A 37 1.77 -9.18 -1.20
N PHE A 38 2.88 -9.17 -0.44
CA PHE A 38 2.98 -9.79 0.86
C PHE A 38 2.93 -8.78 2.00
N LEU A 39 2.00 -9.00 2.93
CA LEU A 39 1.83 -8.26 4.16
C LEU A 39 2.49 -9.00 5.32
N ASN A 40 3.10 -8.28 6.26
CA ASN A 40 3.32 -8.81 7.61
C ASN A 40 2.01 -8.80 8.42
N LYS A 41 2.05 -9.36 9.64
CA LYS A 41 0.88 -9.43 10.53
C LYS A 41 0.25 -8.06 10.83
N GLN A 42 1.05 -7.04 11.12
CA GLN A 42 0.54 -5.69 11.40
C GLN A 42 -0.11 -5.06 10.16
N GLN A 43 0.52 -5.23 8.99
CA GLN A 43 0.00 -4.75 7.72
C GLN A 43 -1.29 -5.48 7.34
N ALA A 44 -1.41 -6.79 7.61
CA ALA A 44 -2.63 -7.55 7.38
C ALA A 44 -3.79 -7.06 8.27
N CYS A 45 -3.53 -6.77 9.55
CA CYS A 45 -4.52 -6.14 10.43
C CYS A 45 -5.01 -4.79 9.87
N HIS A 46 -4.08 -3.95 9.41
CA HIS A 46 -4.41 -2.66 8.83
C HIS A 46 -5.18 -2.79 7.52
N TYR A 47 -4.73 -3.66 6.62
CA TYR A 47 -5.37 -3.94 5.33
C TYR A 47 -6.83 -4.40 5.50
N LEU A 48 -7.07 -5.25 6.49
CA LEU A 48 -8.40 -5.79 6.77
C LEU A 48 -9.24 -4.93 7.73
N SER A 49 -8.66 -3.85 8.28
CA SER A 49 -9.27 -3.03 9.32
C SER A 49 -9.77 -3.83 10.53
N ILE A 50 -8.96 -4.79 11.00
CA ILE A 50 -9.29 -5.66 12.15
C ILE A 50 -8.21 -5.63 13.24
N SER A 51 -8.60 -6.04 14.45
CA SER A 51 -7.68 -6.21 15.56
C SER A 51 -6.75 -7.42 15.36
N ASN A 52 -5.60 -7.42 16.05
CA ASN A 52 -4.66 -8.54 16.03
C ASN A 52 -5.32 -9.86 16.50
N ASN A 53 -6.15 -9.79 17.53
CA ASN A 53 -6.88 -10.94 18.06
C ASN A 53 -7.88 -11.51 17.03
N THR A 54 -8.54 -10.63 16.26
CA THR A 54 -9.43 -11.03 15.17
C THR A 54 -8.66 -11.73 14.07
N LEU A 55 -7.51 -11.19 13.66
CA LEU A 55 -6.65 -11.81 12.66
C LEU A 55 -6.18 -13.20 13.12
N ASP A 56 -5.76 -13.34 14.38
CA ASP A 56 -5.38 -14.64 14.95
C ASP A 56 -6.53 -15.64 14.97
N SER A 57 -7.76 -15.19 15.24
CA SER A 57 -8.96 -16.02 15.12
C SER A 57 -9.17 -16.49 13.67
N TRP A 58 -8.97 -15.63 12.68
CA TRP A 58 -9.10 -15.99 11.27
C TRP A 58 -8.02 -16.96 10.81
N ILE A 59 -6.78 -16.80 11.27
CA ILE A 59 -5.69 -17.76 11.02
C ILE A 59 -6.08 -19.15 11.55
N LYS A 60 -6.65 -19.23 12.75
CA LYS A 60 -7.17 -20.49 13.32
C LYS A 60 -8.34 -21.07 12.51
N LYS A 61 -9.12 -20.22 11.85
CA LYS A 61 -10.22 -20.61 10.94
C LYS A 61 -9.74 -20.96 9.52
N GLY A 62 -8.45 -20.88 9.22
CA GLY A 62 -7.89 -21.28 7.93
C GLY A 62 -7.58 -20.12 6.97
N LEU A 63 -7.48 -18.88 7.45
CA LEU A 63 -6.97 -17.78 6.64
C LEU A 63 -5.57 -18.14 6.08
N PRO A 64 -5.31 -17.99 4.77
CA PRO A 64 -4.06 -18.41 4.16
C PRO A 64 -2.87 -17.61 4.69
N THR A 65 -1.85 -18.34 5.14
CA THR A 65 -0.61 -17.78 5.68
C THR A 65 0.61 -18.46 5.09
N ILE A 66 1.69 -17.70 4.94
CA ILE A 66 2.99 -18.19 4.47
C ILE A 66 3.96 -18.08 5.65
N LYS A 67 4.40 -19.22 6.18
CA LYS A 67 5.33 -19.26 7.32
C LYS A 67 6.73 -19.60 6.83
N ILE A 68 7.68 -18.70 7.08
CA ILE A 68 9.10 -18.89 6.77
C ILE A 68 9.89 -18.70 8.07
N GLY A 69 10.35 -19.81 8.65
CA GLY A 69 11.00 -19.81 9.97
C GLY A 69 10.07 -19.26 11.06
N LYS A 70 10.50 -18.15 11.69
CA LYS A 70 9.73 -17.44 12.74
C LYS A 70 8.81 -16.34 12.20
N THR A 71 8.83 -16.06 10.89
CA THR A 71 8.06 -14.98 10.27
C THR A 71 6.83 -15.52 9.55
N ILE A 72 5.73 -14.77 9.65
CA ILE A 72 4.48 -15.04 8.93
C ILE A 72 4.22 -13.89 7.95
N ARG A 73 3.84 -14.25 6.73
CA ARG A 73 3.42 -13.34 5.66
C ARG A 73 2.04 -13.72 5.13
N PHE A 74 1.37 -12.76 4.53
CA PHE A 74 0.04 -12.93 3.95
C PHE A 74 0.04 -12.37 2.53
N ASN A 75 -0.39 -13.17 1.56
CA ASN A 75 -0.61 -12.68 0.20
C ASN A 75 -1.98 -11.98 0.13
N LYS A 76 -2.04 -10.76 -0.41
CA LYS A 76 -3.29 -9.96 -0.52
C LYS A 76 -4.39 -10.70 -1.30
N GLU A 77 -4.05 -11.31 -2.43
CA GLU A 77 -5.01 -12.03 -3.28
C GLU A 77 -5.57 -13.25 -2.55
N ALA A 78 -4.71 -14.02 -1.89
CA ALA A 78 -5.13 -15.19 -1.13
C ALA A 78 -6.08 -14.82 0.04
N ILE A 79 -5.79 -13.71 0.74
CA ILE A 79 -6.71 -13.18 1.76
C ILE A 79 -8.08 -12.87 1.14
N ASN A 80 -8.11 -12.16 0.03
CA ASN A 80 -9.36 -11.76 -0.62
C ASN A 80 -10.15 -12.99 -1.11
N SER A 81 -9.50 -13.96 -1.74
CA SER A 81 -10.13 -15.21 -2.15
C SER A 81 -10.74 -15.97 -0.97
N TRP A 82 -10.04 -16.03 0.17
CA TRP A 82 -10.58 -16.66 1.38
C TRP A 82 -11.78 -15.91 1.95
N LEU A 83 -11.77 -14.56 1.93
CA LEU A 83 -12.91 -13.75 2.35
C LEU A 83 -14.15 -14.02 1.48
N TYR A 84 -13.97 -14.06 0.16
CA TYR A 84 -15.06 -14.35 -0.76
C TYR A 84 -15.61 -15.77 -0.60
N SER A 85 -14.79 -16.73 -0.17
CA SER A 85 -15.24 -18.10 0.10
C SER A 85 -15.95 -18.27 1.45
N GLN A 86 -16.07 -17.22 2.28
CA GLN A 86 -16.85 -17.26 3.51
C GLN A 86 -18.33 -16.85 3.31
N ASN A 87 -18.68 -16.36 2.12
CA ASN A 87 -20.07 -16.10 1.70
C ASN A 87 -20.65 -17.32 1.01
#